data_AF-A0A4Q7ZRE2-F1
#
_entry.id   AF-A0A4Q7ZRE2-F1
#
_cell.length_a   1.000
_cell.length_b   1.000
_cell.length_c   1.000
_cell.angle_alpha   90.00
_cell.angle_beta   90.00
_cell.angle_gamma   90.00
#
_symmetry.space_group_name_H-M   'P 1'
#
loop_
_entity.id
_entity.type
_entity.pdbx_description
1 polymer ?
#
loop_
_entity_poly.entity_id
_entity_poly.type
_entity_poly.pdbx_seq_one_letter_code
_entity_poly.pdbx_strand_id
1 'polypeptide(L)'
;MNQSTDLLNAARAEALFTSPLSALGQPGPAEVTDAIRRSVRAHRGTRGCAIEVAGEYGDHPETAVPRMRWALQCIEAMHPRHRR
;
A
#
# COMPACT_ATOMS: atom_id res chain seq x y z
N MET A 1 -17.30 -5.01 -10.09
CA MET A 1 -16.25 -4.23 -9.41
C MET A 1 -16.93 -3.06 -8.74
N ASN A 2 -16.87 -3.00 -7.40
CA ASN A 2 -17.48 -1.92 -6.63
C ASN A 2 -16.43 -0.81 -6.50
N GLN A 3 -16.65 0.34 -7.14
CA GLN A 3 -15.69 1.45 -7.20
C GLN A 3 -15.15 1.85 -5.81
N SER A 4 -15.98 1.72 -4.77
CA SER A 4 -15.59 2.01 -3.38
C SER A 4 -14.53 1.05 -2.83
N THR A 5 -14.56 -0.22 -3.22
CA THR A 5 -13.57 -1.23 -2.81
C THR A 5 -12.24 -0.99 -3.50
N ASP A 6 -12.27 -0.60 -4.78
CA ASP A 6 -11.06 -0.30 -5.55
C ASP A 6 -10.35 0.93 -4.97
N LEU A 7 -11.09 1.98 -4.61
CA LEU A 7 -10.55 3.16 -3.92
C LEU A 7 -9.97 2.84 -2.53
N LEU A 8 -10.63 1.97 -1.75
CA LEU A 8 -10.10 1.55 -0.45
C LEU A 8 -8.80 0.76 -0.60
N ASN A 9 -8.72 -0.11 -1.59
CA ASN A 9 -7.51 -0.90 -1.85
C ASN A 9 -6.36 -0.03 -2.33
N ALA A 10 -6.63 0.98 -3.16
CA ALA A 10 -5.64 1.98 -3.54
C ALA A 10 -5.09 2.72 -2.31
N ALA A 11 -5.95 3.22 -1.43
CA ALA A 11 -5.53 3.91 -0.21
C ALA A 11 -4.73 2.99 0.75
N ARG A 12 -5.07 1.70 0.82
CA ARG A 12 -4.30 0.71 1.59
C ARG A 12 -2.93 0.46 0.96
N ALA A 13 -2.84 0.39 -0.37
CA ALA A 13 -1.57 0.23 -1.07
C ALA A 13 -0.67 1.44 -0.86
N GLU A 14 -1.21 2.66 -0.91
CA GLU A 14 -0.47 3.90 -0.59
C GLU A 14 0.04 3.91 0.86
N ALA A 15 -0.79 3.52 1.83
CA ALA A 15 -0.33 3.41 3.22
C ALA A 15 0.75 2.33 3.39
N LEU A 16 0.59 1.18 2.73
CA LEU A 16 1.56 0.12 2.77
C LEU A 16 2.87 0.53 2.06
N PHE A 17 2.79 1.33 1.00
CA PHE A 17 3.92 1.93 0.29
C PHE A 17 4.82 2.73 1.22
N THR A 18 4.24 3.59 2.06
CA THR A 18 5.01 4.44 2.98
C THR A 18 5.49 3.72 4.24
N SER A 19 5.14 2.43 4.40
CA SER A 19 5.53 1.66 5.57
C SER A 19 6.98 1.19 5.52
N PRO A 20 7.64 1.00 6.68
CA PRO A 20 9.00 0.43 6.75
C PRO A 20 9.03 -1.09 6.50
N LEU A 21 7.90 -1.71 6.13
CA LEU A 21 7.83 -3.15 5.90
C LEU A 21 8.65 -3.50 4.64
N SER A 22 9.50 -4.52 4.77
CA SER A 22 10.42 -4.90 3.68
C SER A 22 9.67 -5.49 2.50
N ALA A 23 9.97 -4.97 1.30
CA ALA A 23 9.45 -5.48 0.05
C ALA A 23 10.11 -6.79 -0.42
N LEU A 24 11.22 -7.19 0.21
CA LEU A 24 11.94 -8.41 -0.12
C LEU A 24 11.40 -9.65 0.60
N GLY A 25 10.55 -9.46 1.61
CA GLY A 25 9.91 -10.54 2.36
C GLY A 25 8.49 -10.85 1.87
N GLN A 26 7.89 -11.88 2.46
CA GLN A 26 6.51 -12.27 2.24
C GLN A 26 5.68 -12.01 3.52
N PRO A 27 5.26 -10.76 3.77
CA PRO A 27 4.58 -10.42 5.02
C PRO A 27 3.21 -11.10 5.12
N GLY A 28 2.86 -11.54 6.32
CA GLY A 28 1.55 -12.10 6.61
C GLY A 28 0.44 -11.04 6.60
N PRO A 29 -0.84 -11.44 6.49
CA PRO A 29 -1.97 -10.51 6.47
C PRO A 29 -2.05 -9.58 7.70
N ALA A 30 -1.65 -10.09 8.88
CA ALA A 30 -1.62 -9.31 10.11
C ALA A 30 -0.53 -8.21 10.07
N GLU A 31 0.68 -8.55 9.59
CA GLU A 31 1.78 -7.60 9.45
C GLU A 31 1.45 -6.49 8.45
N VAL A 32 0.83 -6.85 7.32
CA VAL A 32 0.36 -5.88 6.32
C VAL A 32 -0.69 -4.96 6.94
N THR A 33 -1.68 -5.51 7.66
CA THR A 33 -2.74 -4.73 8.30
C THR A 33 -2.18 -3.74 9.32
N ASP A 34 -1.23 -4.17 10.14
CA ASP A 34 -0.61 -3.32 11.15
C ASP A 34 0.35 -2.28 10.54
N ALA A 35 1.05 -2.62 9.46
CA ALA A 35 1.83 -1.66 8.69
C ALA A 35 0.95 -0.54 8.12
N ILE A 36 -0.18 -0.89 7.48
CA ILE A 36 -1.15 0.09 6.97
C ILE A 36 -1.64 1.01 8.09
N ARG A 37 -2.07 0.45 9.22
CA ARG A 37 -2.57 1.23 10.36
C ARG A 37 -1.52 2.20 10.90
N ARG A 38 -0.27 1.74 11.02
CA ARG A 38 0.83 2.58 11.51
C ARG A 38 1.16 3.70 10.53
N SER A 39 1.25 3.40 9.23
CA SER A 39 1.50 4.41 8.20
C SER A 39 0.41 5.48 8.16
N VAL A 40 -0.87 5.08 8.18
CA VAL A 40 -1.99 6.05 8.20
C VAL A 40 -1.89 6.97 9.41
N ARG A 41 -1.52 6.46 10.59
CA ARG A 41 -1.31 7.29 11.78
C ARG A 41 -0.09 8.21 11.64
N ALA A 42 1.03 7.69 11.14
CA ALA A 42 2.27 8.43 10.97
C ALA A 42 2.12 9.61 10.00
N HIS A 43 1.38 9.41 8.92
CA HIS A 43 1.17 10.44 7.89
C HIS A 43 -0.15 11.22 8.06
N ARG A 44 -0.79 11.16 9.24
CA ARG A 44 -2.01 11.94 9.55
C ARG A 44 -3.19 11.67 8.60
N GLY A 45 -3.34 10.42 8.16
CA GLY A 45 -4.42 9.95 7.30
C GLY A 45 -3.96 9.46 5.93
N THR A 46 -4.91 8.93 5.15
CA THR A 46 -4.64 8.41 3.80
C THR A 46 -4.16 9.49 2.83
N ARG A 47 -4.67 10.72 2.96
CA ARG A 47 -4.19 11.86 2.15
C ARG A 47 -2.71 12.15 2.39
N GLY A 48 -2.22 12.00 3.61
CA GLY A 48 -0.79 12.17 3.88
C GLY A 48 0.02 11.04 3.26
N CYS A 49 -0.44 9.78 3.32
CA CYS A 49 0.20 8.70 2.58
C CYS A 49 0.28 8.99 1.06
N ALA A 50 -0.79 9.52 0.47
CA ALA A 50 -0.80 9.90 -0.94
C ALA A 50 0.20 11.03 -1.28
N ILE A 51 0.41 11.98 -0.36
CA ILE A 51 1.42 13.05 -0.52
C ILE A 51 2.83 12.45 -0.54
N GLU A 52 3.14 11.55 0.40
CA GLU A 52 4.45 10.90 0.44
C GLU A 52 4.71 10.04 -0.80
N VAL A 53 3.69 9.29 -1.25
CA VAL A 53 3.76 8.53 -2.51
C VAL A 53 4.06 9.47 -3.67
N ALA A 54 3.33 10.59 -3.79
CA ALA A 54 3.55 11.55 -4.86
C ALA A 54 4.96 12.16 -4.82
N GLY A 55 5.48 12.44 -3.62
CA GLY A 55 6.85 12.90 -3.41
C GLY A 55 7.87 11.89 -3.91
N GLU A 56 7.78 10.63 -3.47
CA GLU A 56 8.70 9.57 -3.89
C GLU A 56 8.64 9.32 -5.41
N TYR A 57 7.47 9.43 -6.04
CA TYR A 57 7.37 9.33 -7.51
C TYR A 57 8.00 10.52 -8.24
N GLY A 58 8.05 11.69 -7.62
CA GLY A 58 8.71 12.87 -8.18
C GLY A 58 10.23 12.81 -8.02
N ASP A 59 10.69 12.39 -6.84
CA ASP A 59 12.10 12.40 -6.48
C ASP A 59 12.82 11.14 -6.97
N HIS A 60 12.19 9.96 -6.81
CA HIS A 60 12.79 8.63 -7.01
C HIS A 60 11.81 7.67 -7.72
N PRO A 61 11.41 7.93 -8.97
CA PRO A 61 10.44 7.08 -9.68
C PRO A 61 10.92 5.62 -9.83
N GLU A 62 12.23 5.38 -9.94
CA GLU A 62 12.83 4.06 -10.08
C GLU A 62 12.70 3.17 -8.83
N THR A 63 12.59 3.78 -7.64
CA THR A 63 12.31 3.07 -6.38
C THR A 63 10.81 3.00 -6.12
N ALA A 64 10.07 4.06 -6.45
CA ALA A 64 8.64 4.16 -6.23
C ALA A 64 7.84 3.09 -6.99
N VAL A 65 8.13 2.91 -8.29
CA VAL A 65 7.38 1.94 -9.12
C VAL A 65 7.45 0.51 -8.57
N PRO A 66 8.63 -0.10 -8.32
CA PRO A 66 8.69 -1.46 -7.76
C PRO A 66 8.07 -1.53 -6.36
N ARG A 67 8.22 -0.48 -5.53
CA ARG A 67 7.63 -0.43 -4.19
C ARG A 67 6.11 -0.42 -4.21
N MET A 68 5.50 0.31 -5.16
CA MET A 68 4.05 0.34 -5.35
C MET A 68 3.53 -0.98 -5.92
N ARG A 69 4.24 -1.59 -6.88
CA ARG A 69 3.91 -2.92 -7.39
C ARG A 69 3.88 -3.96 -6.28
N TRP A 70 4.85 -3.94 -5.36
CA TRP A 70 4.84 -4.81 -4.20
C TRP A 70 3.61 -4.54 -3.31
N ALA A 71 3.31 -3.28 -3.02
CA ALA A 71 2.20 -2.92 -2.15
C ALA A 71 0.86 -3.41 -2.72
N LEU A 72 0.63 -3.20 -4.03
CA LEU A 72 -0.56 -3.69 -4.73
C LEU A 72 -0.68 -5.22 -4.64
N GLN A 73 0.41 -5.96 -4.87
CA GLN A 73 0.41 -7.42 -4.76
C GLN A 73 0.04 -7.90 -3.34
N CYS A 74 0.53 -7.23 -2.29
CA CYS A 74 0.14 -7.56 -0.92
C CYS A 74 -1.36 -7.34 -0.68
N ILE A 75 -1.93 -6.22 -1.15
CA ILE A 75 -3.37 -5.94 -1.00
C ILE A 75 -4.23 -6.92 -1.81
N GLU A 76 -3.80 -7.27 -3.01
CA GLU A 76 -4.45 -8.31 -3.81
C GLU A 76 -4.41 -9.68 -3.11
N ALA A 77 -3.27 -10.04 -2.50
CA ALA A 77 -3.12 -11.31 -1.78
C ALA A 77 -4.02 -11.39 -0.52
N MET A 78 -4.34 -10.26 0.13
CA MET A 78 -5.29 -10.21 1.24
C MET A 78 -6.74 -10.51 0.80
N HIS A 79 -7.03 -10.35 -0.49
CA HIS A 79 -8.32 -10.58 -1.09
C HIS A 79 -8.16 -11.58 -2.23
N PRO A 80 -7.87 -12.88 -1.93
CA PRO A 80 -7.80 -13.88 -2.96
C PRO A 80 -9.08 -13.78 -3.77
N ARG A 81 -8.91 -13.45 -5.05
CA ARG A 81 -10.02 -13.33 -5.98
C ARG A 81 -10.82 -14.62 -5.83
N HIS A 82 -12.07 -14.53 -5.37
CA HIS A 82 -13.06 -15.58 -5.57
C HIS A 82 -13.28 -15.69 -7.10
N ARG A 83 -12.31 -16.28 -7.79
CA ARG A 83 -12.43 -16.73 -9.17
C ARG A 83 -13.33 -17.96 -9.11
N ARG A 84 -14.61 -17.75 -9.41
CA ARG A 84 -15.44 -18.80 -10.00
C ARG A 84 -14.93 -19.09 -11.40
#